data_AF-A0A2C5YD42-F1
#
_entry.id   AF-A0A2C5YD42-F1
#
_cell.length_a   1.000
_cell.length_b   1.000
_cell.length_c   1.000
_cell.angle_alpha   90.00
_cell.angle_beta   90.00
_cell.angle_gamma   90.00
#
_symmetry.space_group_name_H-M   'P 1'
#
loop_
_entity.id
_entity.type
_entity.pdbx_description
1 polymer ?
#
loop_
_entity_poly.entity_id
_entity_poly.type
_entity_poly.pdbx_seq_one_letter_code
_entity_poly.pdbx_strand_id
1 'polypeptide(L)'
;MKVVLPLVAPAMVRISPNGPVRTLMKSAGDVVRACFHLEPPLCKALYLNGSDEQQTSPDSLNEEKRRALWRFGLQAGRIRPGETILNDWK
;
A
#
# COMPACT_ATOMS: atom_id res chain seq x y z
N MET A 1 -27.42 -10.02 -4.47
CA MET A 1 -25.94 -9.92 -4.44
C MET A 1 -25.35 -10.03 -3.03
N LYS A 2 -25.96 -9.45 -1.97
CA LYS A 2 -25.42 -9.45 -0.59
C LYS A 2 -25.04 -10.82 -0.01
N VAL A 3 -25.71 -11.91 -0.40
CA VAL A 3 -25.44 -13.26 0.13
C VAL A 3 -24.61 -14.11 -0.84
N VAL A 4 -24.87 -13.98 -2.15
CA VAL A 4 -24.19 -14.76 -3.19
C VAL A 4 -22.71 -14.42 -3.27
N LEU A 5 -22.35 -13.12 -3.26
CA LEU A 5 -20.96 -12.70 -3.44
C LEU A 5 -20.05 -13.18 -2.28
N PRO A 6 -20.41 -13.02 -0.99
CA PRO A 6 -19.59 -13.58 0.10
C PRO A 6 -19.40 -15.10 0.05
N LEU A 7 -20.36 -15.84 -0.50
CA LEU A 7 -20.28 -17.31 -0.62
C LEU A 7 -19.30 -17.75 -1.70
N VAL A 8 -19.30 -17.07 -2.87
CA VAL A 8 -18.44 -17.45 -4.01
C VAL A 8 -17.07 -16.77 -3.99
N ALA A 9 -16.93 -15.64 -3.29
CA ALA A 9 -15.69 -14.86 -3.24
C ALA A 9 -14.45 -15.66 -2.77
N PRO A 10 -14.52 -16.57 -1.78
CA PRO A 10 -13.37 -17.39 -1.41
C PRO A 10 -12.86 -18.28 -2.54
N ALA A 11 -13.76 -18.86 -3.33
CA ALA A 11 -13.41 -19.66 -4.49
C ALA A 11 -12.80 -18.79 -5.60
N MET A 12 -13.40 -17.62 -5.87
CA MET A 12 -12.86 -16.67 -6.84
C MET A 12 -11.44 -16.20 -6.47
N VAL A 13 -11.20 -15.89 -5.18
CA VAL A 13 -9.88 -15.52 -4.67
C VAL A 13 -8.87 -16.66 -4.79
N ARG A 14 -9.29 -17.92 -4.63
CA ARG A 14 -8.40 -19.08 -4.83
C ARG A 14 -7.93 -19.19 -6.28
N ILE A 15 -8.81 -18.90 -7.23
CA ILE A 15 -8.53 -19.00 -8.67
C ILE A 15 -7.76 -17.77 -9.17
N SER A 16 -8.15 -16.57 -8.72
CA SER A 16 -7.55 -15.30 -9.10
C SER A 16 -7.37 -14.42 -7.86
N PRO A 17 -6.24 -14.57 -7.13
CA PRO A 17 -6.01 -13.90 -5.84
C PRO A 17 -6.02 -12.38 -5.91
N ASN A 18 -5.59 -11.81 -7.04
CA ASN A 18 -5.56 -10.36 -7.28
C ASN A 18 -6.64 -9.91 -8.28
N GLY A 19 -7.63 -10.75 -8.56
CA GLY A 19 -8.77 -10.44 -9.43
C GLY A 19 -9.70 -9.35 -8.88
N PRO A 20 -10.86 -9.12 -9.53
CA PRO A 20 -11.76 -7.99 -9.21
C PRO A 20 -12.48 -8.13 -7.86
N VAL A 21 -12.45 -9.30 -7.23
CA VAL A 21 -13.08 -9.58 -5.95
C VAL A 21 -12.01 -9.94 -4.94
N ARG A 22 -12.00 -9.26 -3.79
CA ARG A 22 -11.13 -9.58 -2.65
C ARG A 22 -11.96 -9.78 -1.39
N THR A 23 -11.73 -10.90 -0.73
CA THR A 23 -12.28 -11.10 0.62
C THR A 23 -11.46 -10.27 1.61
N LEU A 24 -12.07 -9.93 2.75
CA LEU A 24 -11.37 -9.28 3.86
C LEU A 24 -10.09 -10.03 4.24
N MET A 25 -10.19 -11.37 4.34
CA MET A 25 -9.07 -12.23 4.71
C MET A 25 -7.91 -12.17 3.72
N LYS A 26 -8.19 -12.10 2.41
CA LYS A 26 -7.14 -11.94 1.39
C LYS A 26 -6.40 -10.62 1.57
N SER A 27 -7.14 -9.51 1.65
CA SER A 27 -6.54 -8.18 1.79
C SER A 27 -5.74 -8.04 3.10
N ALA A 28 -6.27 -8.53 4.21
CA ALA A 28 -5.55 -8.53 5.49
C ALA A 28 -4.28 -9.40 5.42
N GLY A 29 -4.36 -10.57 4.78
CA GLY A 29 -3.21 -11.45 4.56
C GLY A 29 -2.12 -10.80 3.72
N ASP A 30 -2.46 -10.04 2.68
CA ASP A 30 -1.49 -9.32 1.86
C ASP A 30 -0.75 -8.24 2.66
N VAL A 31 -1.44 -7.50 3.53
CA VAL A 31 -0.82 -6.49 4.40
C VAL A 31 0.15 -7.15 5.38
N VAL A 32 -0.28 -8.23 6.04
CA VAL A 32 0.58 -9.00 6.97
C VAL A 32 1.82 -9.52 6.25
N ARG A 33 1.65 -10.10 5.05
CA ARG A 33 2.77 -10.55 4.22
C ARG A 33 3.72 -9.40 3.89
N ALA A 34 3.20 -8.25 3.47
CA ALA A 34 4.02 -7.10 3.10
C ALA A 34 4.83 -6.56 4.29
N CYS A 35 4.27 -6.57 5.50
CA CYS A 35 4.95 -6.06 6.70
C CYS A 35 5.98 -7.03 7.27
N PHE A 36 5.71 -8.34 7.25
CA PHE A 36 6.47 -9.30 8.06
C PHE A 36 7.18 -10.40 7.26
N HIS A 37 6.76 -10.67 6.03
CA HIS A 37 7.27 -11.81 5.25
C HIS A 37 8.03 -11.41 3.99
N LEU A 38 8.01 -10.12 3.62
CA LEU A 38 8.81 -9.60 2.50
C LEU A 38 10.10 -8.98 3.02
N GLU A 39 11.18 -9.22 2.30
CA GLU A 39 12.40 -8.46 2.48
C GLU A 39 12.16 -7.02 2.02
N PRO A 40 12.46 -6.02 2.87
CA PRO A 40 12.28 -4.63 2.51
C PRO A 40 13.19 -4.28 1.33
N PRO A 41 12.68 -3.58 0.30
CA PRO A 41 13.51 -3.15 -0.81
C PRO A 41 14.62 -2.20 -0.34
N LEU A 42 15.85 -2.41 -0.80
CA LEU A 42 16.95 -1.50 -0.57
C LEU A 42 16.86 -0.33 -1.56
N CYS A 43 16.85 0.90 -1.04
CA CYS A 43 16.93 2.15 -1.79
C CYS A 43 15.83 2.39 -2.85
N LYS A 44 14.74 1.63 -2.84
CA LYS A 44 13.58 1.83 -3.73
C LYS A 44 12.26 1.60 -3.00
N ALA A 45 11.20 2.24 -3.50
CA ALA A 45 9.85 1.91 -3.06
C ALA A 45 9.39 0.59 -3.72
N LEU A 46 8.78 -0.29 -2.95
CA LEU A 46 8.06 -1.46 -3.44
C LEU A 46 6.57 -1.13 -3.48
N TYR A 47 5.95 -1.28 -4.64
CA TYR A 47 4.53 -1.07 -4.85
C TYR A 47 3.85 -2.41 -5.11
N LEU A 48 2.80 -2.72 -4.34
CA LEU A 48 2.11 -3.99 -4.38
C LEU A 48 0.65 -3.79 -4.75
N ASN A 49 0.14 -4.67 -5.61
CA ASN A 49 -1.29 -4.83 -5.87
C ASN A 49 -1.74 -6.21 -5.36
N GLY A 50 -2.09 -6.26 -4.08
CA GLY A 50 -2.30 -7.54 -3.39
C GLY A 50 -0.96 -8.26 -3.22
N SER A 51 -0.84 -9.44 -3.80
CA SER A 51 0.40 -10.23 -3.67
C SER A 51 1.46 -9.95 -4.75
N ASP A 52 1.12 -9.21 -5.80
CA ASP A 52 1.99 -8.95 -6.96
C ASP A 52 2.67 -7.58 -6.85
N GLU A 53 3.92 -7.49 -7.30
CA GLU A 53 4.59 -6.21 -7.53
C GLU A 53 3.99 -5.54 -8.77
N GLN A 54 3.66 -4.26 -8.65
CA GLN A 54 3.11 -3.49 -9.76
C GLN A 54 3.62 -2.06 -9.73
N GLN A 55 3.86 -1.48 -10.91
CA GLN A 55 4.26 -0.08 -11.00
C GLN A 55 3.14 0.85 -10.53
N THR A 56 3.51 1.90 -9.81
CA THR A 56 2.56 2.97 -9.41
C THR A 56 2.32 3.96 -10.56
N SER A 57 1.40 4.90 -10.36
CA SER A 57 1.11 5.94 -11.34
C SER A 57 2.33 6.84 -11.59
N PRO A 58 2.52 7.38 -12.81
CA PRO A 58 3.59 8.33 -13.11
C PRO A 58 3.59 9.54 -12.18
N ASP A 59 2.40 9.97 -11.74
CA ASP A 59 2.24 11.08 -10.81
C ASP A 59 2.87 10.81 -9.44
N SER A 60 2.73 9.58 -8.95
CA SER A 60 3.32 9.13 -7.68
C SER A 60 4.85 9.06 -7.75
N LEU A 61 5.42 8.95 -8.95
CA LEU A 61 6.87 8.94 -9.16
C LEU A 61 7.47 10.35 -9.29
N ASN A 62 6.64 11.37 -9.49
CA ASN A 62 7.10 12.74 -9.63
C ASN A 62 7.69 13.28 -8.32
N GLU A 63 9.00 13.55 -8.32
CA GLU A 63 9.74 13.96 -7.13
C GLU A 63 9.32 15.33 -6.58
N GLU A 64 9.02 16.28 -7.46
CA GLU A 64 8.56 17.61 -7.08
C GLU A 64 7.20 17.53 -6.36
N LYS A 65 6.27 16.75 -6.90
CA LYS A 65 4.95 16.53 -6.30
C LYS A 65 5.05 15.82 -4.96
N ARG A 66 5.91 14.81 -4.83
CA ARG A 66 6.16 14.14 -3.53
C ARG A 66 6.74 15.10 -2.49
N ARG A 67 7.71 15.94 -2.87
CA ARG A 67 8.26 16.98 -1.98
C ARG A 67 7.21 18.02 -1.57
N ALA A 68 6.36 18.44 -2.49
CA ALA A 68 5.26 19.36 -2.19
C ALA A 68 4.26 18.72 -1.21
N LEU A 69 3.86 17.47 -1.46
CA LEU A 69 2.95 16.72 -0.60
C LEU A 69 3.52 16.51 0.81
N TRP A 70 4.79 16.15 0.93
CA TRP A 70 5.47 15.99 2.21
C TRP A 70 5.42 17.27 3.04
N ARG A 71 5.88 18.40 2.48
CA ARG A 71 5.88 19.72 3.15
C ARG A 71 4.47 20.13 3.58
N PHE A 72 3.49 19.95 2.70
CA PHE A 72 2.10 20.24 3.01
C PHE A 72 1.55 19.35 4.14
N GLY A 73 1.82 18.05 4.10
CA GLY A 73 1.38 17.10 5.13
C GLY A 73 1.92 17.43 6.51
N LEU A 74 3.19 17.82 6.60
CA LEU A 74 3.81 18.28 7.84
C LEU A 74 3.13 19.55 8.38
N GLN A 75 2.86 20.53 7.51
CA GLN A 75 2.17 21.75 7.89
C GLN A 75 0.73 21.48 8.35
N ALA A 76 -0.03 20.70 7.57
CA ALA A 76 -1.42 20.37 7.84
C ALA A 76 -1.58 19.55 9.12
N GLY A 77 -0.68 18.57 9.33
CA GLY A 77 -0.61 17.75 10.53
C GLY A 77 0.04 18.44 11.74
N ARG A 78 0.59 19.65 11.57
CA ARG A 78 1.37 20.39 12.58
C ARG A 78 2.51 19.56 13.19
N ILE A 79 3.11 18.68 12.36
CA ILE A 79 4.17 17.77 12.77
C ILE A 79 5.47 18.54 12.92
N ARG A 80 6.12 18.38 14.07
CA ARG A 80 7.35 19.07 14.47
C ARG A 80 8.58 18.19 14.24
N PRO A 81 9.78 18.79 14.19
CA PRO A 81 11.03 18.01 14.21
C PRO A 81 11.05 17.04 15.39
N GLY A 82 11.45 15.80 15.14
CA GLY A 82 11.49 14.72 16.14
C GLY A 82 10.17 13.95 16.33
N GLU A 83 9.07 14.37 15.72
CA GLU A 83 7.79 13.65 15.78
C GLU A 83 7.64 12.61 14.66
N THR A 84 8.64 12.50 13.77
CA THR A 84 8.74 11.43 12.77
C THR A 84 9.95 10.57 13.07
N ILE A 85 9.92 9.30 12.65
CA ILE A 85 11.08 8.39 12.73
C ILE A 85 12.18 8.74 11.73
N LEU A 86 11.89 9.62 10.78
CA LEU A 86 12.85 10.03 9.77
C LEU A 86 13.81 11.04 10.40
N ASN A 87 15.12 10.84 10.20
CA ASN A 87 16.13 11.86 10.46
C ASN A 87 16.36 12.68 9.17
N ASP A 88 16.77 13.94 9.30
CA ASP A 88 17.11 14.82 8.16
C ASP A 88 16.03 14.92 7.07
N TRP A 89 14.76 14.91 7.48
CA TRP A 89 13.61 14.91 6.56
C TRP A 89 13.25 16.26 5.94
N LYS A 90 13.95 17.33 6.36
CA LYS A 90 13.71 18.73 5.94
C LYS A 90 14.59 19.11 4.77
#